data_AF-A0A2W6Y7M3-F1
#
_entry.id   AF-A0A2W6Y7M3-F1
#
_cell.length_a   1.000
_cell.length_b   1.000
_cell.length_c   1.000
_cell.angle_alpha   90.00
_cell.angle_beta   90.00
_cell.angle_gamma   90.00
#
_symmetry.space_group_name_H-M   'P 1'
#
loop_
_entity.id
_entity.type
_entity.pdbx_description
1 polymer ?
#
loop_
_entity_poly.entity_id
_entity_poly.type
_entity_poly.pdbx_seq_one_letter_code
_entity_poly.pdbx_strand_id
1 'polypeptide(L)'
;MSQNLKNHRKYYPLHHFIFYPVMLMLLVLSLFEFWNNAIDNRDVSLIWLVISAVIISIIVLSFMLRQHYALGLQDRIIINEFKFRYFALTGNRLESLPYQFSDSQIFALRFSEDEDLIELINKTIENDWSSSKIKQNIKNWKADNRRI
;
A
#
# COMPACT_ATOMS: atom_id res chain seq x y z
N MET A 1 18.32 -7.82 -2.61
CA MET A 1 18.26 -6.63 -3.50
C MET A 1 18.02 -5.41 -2.63
N SER A 2 18.82 -4.36 -2.78
CA SER A 2 18.58 -3.08 -2.10
C SER A 2 17.40 -2.36 -2.76
N GLN A 3 16.48 -1.84 -1.94
CA GLN A 3 15.46 -0.91 -2.42
C GLN A 3 16.09 0.47 -2.65
N ASN A 4 15.63 1.16 -3.68
CA ASN A 4 16.00 2.52 -4.05
C ASN A 4 14.80 3.23 -4.69
N LEU A 5 14.99 4.49 -5.08
CA LEU A 5 13.96 5.31 -5.71
C LEU A 5 13.23 4.60 -6.87
N LYS A 6 13.96 3.81 -7.67
CA LYS A 6 13.43 3.13 -8.87
C LYS A 6 12.64 1.86 -8.58
N ASN A 7 12.89 1.16 -7.47
CA ASN A 7 12.33 -0.18 -7.22
C ASN A 7 11.65 -0.34 -5.84
N HIS A 8 11.35 0.76 -5.13
CA HIS A 8 10.69 0.73 -3.82
C HIS A 8 9.23 0.23 -3.84
N ARG A 9 8.58 0.12 -5.01
CA ARG A 9 7.21 -0.40 -5.13
C ARG A 9 7.25 -1.94 -5.13
N LYS A 10 6.55 -2.56 -4.19
CA LYS A 10 6.48 -4.01 -4.05
C LYS A 10 5.18 -4.54 -4.66
N TYR A 11 5.27 -5.68 -5.33
CA TYR A 11 4.13 -6.48 -5.75
C TYR A 11 4.20 -7.83 -5.06
N TYR A 12 3.05 -8.36 -4.64
CA TYR A 12 2.95 -9.73 -4.16
C TYR A 12 2.42 -10.63 -5.29
N PRO A 13 3.26 -11.48 -5.91
CA PRO A 13 2.93 -12.14 -7.17
C PRO A 13 1.69 -13.02 -7.11
N LEU A 14 1.56 -13.83 -6.06
CA LEU A 14 0.41 -14.72 -5.85
C LEU A 14 -0.92 -13.95 -5.83
N HIS A 15 -0.94 -12.72 -5.31
CA HIS A 15 -2.16 -11.91 -5.26
C HIS A 15 -2.41 -11.15 -6.57
N HIS A 16 -1.39 -10.46 -7.09
CA HIS A 16 -1.56 -9.54 -8.22
C HIS A 16 -1.60 -10.26 -9.57
N PHE A 17 -0.82 -11.32 -9.74
CA PHE A 17 -0.61 -11.98 -11.02
C PHE A 17 -1.22 -13.39 -11.09
N ILE A 18 -1.78 -13.90 -9.99
CA ILE A 18 -2.45 -15.20 -9.98
C ILE A 18 -3.89 -15.05 -9.47
N PHE A 19 -4.10 -14.62 -8.23
CA PHE A 19 -5.43 -14.55 -7.62
C PHE A 19 -6.40 -13.67 -8.42
N TYR A 20 -6.11 -12.39 -8.65
CA TYR A 20 -7.04 -11.54 -9.39
C TYR A 20 -7.27 -11.97 -10.85
N PRO A 21 -6.25 -12.34 -11.63
CA PRO A 21 -6.47 -12.87 -12.98
C PRO A 21 -7.36 -14.12 -13.00
N VAL A 22 -7.12 -15.08 -12.11
CA VAL A 22 -7.95 -16.30 -12.00
C VAL A 22 -9.38 -15.96 -11.59
N MET A 23 -9.56 -15.09 -10.60
CA MET A 23 -10.90 -14.67 -10.15
C MET A 23 -11.68 -13.95 -11.26
N LEU A 24 -11.01 -13.10 -12.05
CA LEU A 24 -11.63 -12.44 -13.19
C LEU A 24 -11.99 -13.44 -14.31
N MET A 25 -11.13 -14.41 -14.59
CA MET A 25 -11.43 -15.47 -15.55
C MET A 25 -12.65 -16.27 -15.14
N LEU A 26 -12.73 -16.68 -13.86
CA LEU A 26 -13.89 -17.39 -13.31
C LEU A 26 -15.16 -16.55 -13.39
N LEU A 27 -15.08 -15.25 -13.12
CA LEU A 27 -16.21 -14.34 -13.23
C LEU A 27 -16.72 -14.23 -14.68
N VAL A 28 -15.81 -14.14 -15.65
CA VAL A 28 -16.17 -14.08 -17.07
C VAL A 28 -16.87 -15.38 -17.50
N LEU A 29 -16.33 -16.53 -17.10
CA LEU A 29 -16.95 -17.83 -17.39
C LEU A 29 -18.33 -17.96 -16.75
N SER A 30 -18.49 -17.57 -15.48
CA SER A 30 -19.78 -17.67 -14.79
C SER A 30 -20.83 -16.74 -15.39
N LEU A 31 -20.44 -15.53 -15.81
CA LEU A 31 -21.34 -14.60 -16.50
C LEU A 31 -21.71 -15.08 -17.91
N PHE A 32 -20.77 -15.69 -18.62
CA PHE A 32 -21.01 -16.30 -19.92
C PHE A 32 -22.05 -17.43 -19.81
N GLU A 33 -21.88 -18.34 -18.84
CA GLU A 33 -22.83 -19.44 -18.61
C GLU A 33 -24.20 -18.95 -18.12
N PHE A 34 -24.23 -17.92 -17.27
CA PHE A 34 -25.46 -17.25 -16.88
C PHE A 34 -26.26 -16.78 -18.11
N TRP A 35 -25.59 -16.10 -19.04
CA TRP A 35 -26.21 -15.55 -20.24
C TRP A 35 -26.65 -16.64 -21.22
N ASN A 36 -25.80 -17.66 -21.43
CA ASN A 36 -26.09 -18.77 -22.34
C ASN A 36 -27.31 -19.60 -21.90
N ASN A 37 -27.55 -19.69 -20.59
CA ASN A 37 -28.67 -20.46 -20.02
C ASN A 37 -29.90 -19.60 -19.68
N ALA A 38 -29.88 -18.29 -19.95
CA ALA A 38 -30.89 -17.36 -19.45
C ALA A 38 -32.33 -17.62 -19.96
N ILE A 39 -32.46 -18.16 -21.18
CA ILE A 39 -33.75 -18.41 -21.84
C ILE A 39 -34.19 -19.87 -21.63
N ASP A 40 -33.32 -20.82 -21.94
CA ASP A 40 -33.70 -22.23 -22.03
C ASP A 40 -33.64 -22.97 -20.68
N ASN A 41 -32.77 -22.52 -19.75
CA ASN A 41 -32.50 -23.23 -18.49
C ASN A 41 -32.41 -22.26 -17.31
N ARG A 42 -33.56 -21.70 -16.91
CA ARG A 42 -33.64 -20.67 -15.86
C ARG A 42 -32.97 -21.08 -14.53
N ASP A 43 -33.14 -22.32 -14.09
CA ASP A 43 -32.55 -22.78 -12.82
C ASP A 43 -31.01 -22.80 -12.89
N VAL A 44 -30.46 -23.26 -14.02
CA VAL A 44 -29.01 -23.24 -14.28
C VAL A 44 -28.49 -21.81 -14.35
N SER A 45 -29.21 -20.92 -15.02
CA SER A 45 -28.88 -19.49 -15.08
C SER A 45 -28.82 -18.87 -13.68
N LEU A 46 -29.82 -19.11 -12.82
CA LEU A 46 -29.82 -18.61 -11.44
C LEU A 46 -28.64 -19.12 -10.62
N ILE A 47 -28.23 -20.38 -10.78
CA ILE A 47 -27.04 -20.94 -10.13
C ILE A 47 -25.79 -20.13 -10.55
N TRP A 48 -25.60 -19.89 -11.85
CA TRP A 48 -24.47 -19.11 -12.35
C TRP A 48 -24.49 -17.65 -11.93
N LEU A 49 -25.68 -17.06 -11.76
CA LEU A 49 -25.83 -15.72 -11.20
C LEU A 49 -25.36 -15.66 -9.75
N VAL A 50 -25.77 -16.62 -8.92
CA VAL A 50 -25.33 -16.73 -7.51
C VAL A 50 -23.82 -16.95 -7.44
N ILE A 51 -23.27 -17.84 -8.28
CA ILE A 51 -21.81 -18.06 -8.38
C ILE A 51 -21.09 -16.76 -8.72
N SER A 52 -21.59 -16.00 -9.70
CA SER A 52 -21.02 -14.71 -10.09
C SER A 52 -21.04 -13.70 -8.93
N ALA A 53 -22.15 -13.63 -8.20
CA ALA A 53 -22.29 -12.75 -7.03
C ALA A 53 -21.32 -13.11 -5.89
N VAL A 54 -21.09 -14.42 -5.67
CA VAL A 54 -20.11 -14.91 -4.69
C VAL A 54 -18.68 -14.54 -5.12
N ILE A 55 -18.33 -14.75 -6.40
CA ILE A 55 -17.01 -14.39 -6.94
C ILE A 55 -16.76 -12.88 -6.78
N ILE A 56 -17.73 -12.03 -7.14
CA ILE A 56 -17.64 -10.57 -6.94
C ILE A 56 -17.44 -10.23 -5.47
N SER A 57 -18.22 -10.86 -4.58
CA SER A 57 -18.12 -10.63 -3.14
C SER A 57 -16.73 -10.99 -2.59
N ILE A 58 -16.13 -12.09 -3.07
CA ILE A 58 -14.75 -12.48 -2.70
C ILE A 58 -13.73 -11.46 -3.23
N ILE A 59 -13.87 -11.00 -4.48
CA ILE A 59 -12.98 -9.97 -5.05
C ILE A 59 -13.05 -8.69 -4.20
N VAL A 60 -14.26 -8.19 -3.94
CA VAL A 60 -14.49 -6.97 -3.15
C VAL A 60 -13.94 -7.14 -1.73
N LEU A 61 -14.24 -8.26 -1.07
CA LEU A 61 -13.72 -8.55 0.26
C LEU A 61 -12.18 -8.56 0.28
N SER A 62 -11.55 -9.24 -0.67
CA SER A 62 -10.09 -9.29 -0.77
C SER A 62 -9.47 -7.90 -0.98
N PHE A 63 -10.12 -7.06 -1.79
CA PHE A 63 -9.71 -5.68 -2.02
C PHE A 63 -9.85 -4.84 -0.75
N MET A 64 -10.97 -4.96 -0.02
CA MET A 64 -11.20 -4.23 1.23
C MET A 64 -10.19 -4.62 2.31
N LEU A 65 -9.90 -5.91 2.47
CA LEU A 65 -8.93 -6.42 3.43
C LEU A 65 -7.54 -5.81 3.20
N ARG A 66 -7.10 -5.73 1.94
CA ARG A 66 -5.82 -5.12 1.58
C ARG A 66 -5.85 -3.60 1.70
N GLN A 67 -6.76 -2.94 0.98
CA GLN A 67 -6.72 -1.50 0.76
C GLN A 67 -7.13 -0.70 2.00
N HIS A 68 -8.20 -1.11 2.69
CA HIS A 68 -8.75 -0.33 3.79
C HIS A 68 -8.15 -0.72 5.14
N TYR A 69 -8.04 -2.02 5.41
CA TYR A 69 -7.58 -2.48 6.72
C TYR A 69 -6.05 -2.56 6.80
N ALA A 70 -5.42 -3.33 5.90
CA ALA A 70 -3.98 -3.57 5.99
C ALA A 70 -3.15 -2.29 5.71
N LEU A 71 -3.41 -1.59 4.60
CA LEU A 71 -2.65 -0.37 4.28
C LEU A 71 -2.91 0.76 5.29
N GLY A 72 -4.17 0.95 5.72
CA GLY A 72 -4.50 1.96 6.72
C GLY A 72 -3.83 1.71 8.07
N LEU A 73 -3.79 0.46 8.52
CA LEU A 73 -3.05 0.08 9.73
C LEU A 73 -1.54 0.30 9.56
N GLN A 74 -1.00 -0.10 8.41
CA GLN A 74 0.42 0.05 8.12
C GLN A 74 0.86 1.52 8.07
N ASP A 75 0.06 2.41 7.50
CA ASP A 75 0.34 3.85 7.47
C ASP A 75 0.40 4.43 8.89
N ARG A 76 -0.53 4.03 9.77
CA ARG A 76 -0.50 4.43 11.19
C ARG A 76 0.73 3.90 11.93
N ILE A 77 1.10 2.64 11.67
CA ILE A 77 2.31 2.03 12.25
C ILE A 77 3.55 2.79 11.79
N ILE A 78 3.69 3.09 10.50
CA ILE A 78 4.84 3.82 9.96
C ILE A 78 4.98 5.20 10.59
N ILE A 79 3.86 5.93 10.77
CA ILE A 79 3.88 7.23 11.43
C ILE A 79 4.36 7.09 12.88
N ASN A 80 3.86 6.11 13.62
CA ASN A 80 4.26 5.89 15.02
C ASN A 80 5.72 5.42 15.15
N GLU A 81 6.16 4.50 14.28
CA GLU A 81 7.55 4.06 14.20
C GLU A 81 8.47 5.25 13.91
N PHE A 82 8.09 6.12 12.97
CA PHE A 82 8.87 7.30 12.65
C PHE A 82 8.94 8.31 13.81
N LYS A 83 7.82 8.58 14.47
CA LYS A 83 7.78 9.44 15.67
C LYS A 83 8.66 8.90 16.79
N PHE A 84 8.58 7.59 17.04
CA PHE A 84 9.43 6.92 18.03
C PHE A 84 10.90 6.98 17.63
N ARG A 85 11.22 6.72 16.35
CA ARG A 85 12.59 6.80 15.82
C ARG A 85 13.17 8.19 15.99
N TYR A 86 12.42 9.24 15.66
CA TYR A 86 12.83 10.63 15.89
C TYR A 86 13.07 10.91 17.38
N PHE A 87 12.16 10.48 18.25
CA PHE A 87 12.31 10.63 19.70
C PHE A 87 13.55 9.89 20.23
N ALA A 88 13.82 8.68 19.78
CA ALA A 88 14.99 7.90 20.18
C ALA A 88 16.31 8.57 19.79
N LEU A 89 16.35 9.25 18.63
CA LEU A 89 17.55 9.95 18.13
C LEU A 89 17.76 11.32 18.77
N THR A 90 16.69 12.03 19.15
CA THR A 90 16.76 13.44 19.55
C THR A 90 16.37 13.72 21.00
N GLY A 91 15.71 12.78 21.67
CA GLY A 91 15.06 12.96 22.97
C GLY A 91 13.80 13.82 22.93
N ASN A 92 13.40 14.34 21.76
CA ASN A 92 12.27 15.24 21.60
C ASN A 92 11.16 14.61 20.78
N ARG A 93 9.91 15.01 21.06
CA ARG A 93 8.75 14.54 20.29
C ARG A 93 8.76 15.19 18.92
N LEU A 94 8.43 14.45 17.86
CA LEU A 94 8.33 15.03 16.51
C LEU A 94 7.33 16.21 16.49
N GLU A 95 6.27 16.12 17.31
CA GLU A 95 5.25 17.17 17.42
C GLU A 95 5.75 18.47 18.08
N SER A 96 6.94 18.50 18.69
CA SER A 96 7.50 19.74 19.23
C SER A 96 8.14 20.62 18.15
N LEU A 97 8.29 20.11 16.93
CA LEU A 97 8.79 20.89 15.81
C LEU A 97 7.72 21.92 15.37
N PRO A 98 8.12 23.15 14.99
CA PRO A 98 7.19 24.13 14.43
C PRO A 98 6.64 23.71 13.06
N TYR A 99 7.31 22.76 12.40
CA TYR A 99 6.95 22.25 11.09
C TYR A 99 6.06 21.01 11.20
N GLN A 100 4.93 21.03 10.49
CA GLN A 100 4.00 19.91 10.43
C GLN A 100 4.25 19.06 9.19
N PHE A 101 4.85 17.89 9.37
CA PHE A 101 5.05 16.94 8.29
C PHE A 101 3.73 16.32 7.86
N SER A 102 3.48 16.29 6.55
CA SER A 102 2.46 15.43 5.96
C SER A 102 2.85 13.96 6.06
N ASP A 103 1.86 13.07 6.08
CA ASP A 103 2.08 11.62 6.04
C ASP A 103 2.99 11.21 4.87
N SER A 104 2.83 11.85 3.71
CA SER A 104 3.66 11.57 2.53
C SER A 104 5.14 11.88 2.74
N GLN A 105 5.46 12.94 3.49
CA GLN A 105 6.85 13.30 3.81
C GLN A 105 7.42 12.32 4.84
N ILE A 106 6.64 11.96 5.87
CA ILE A 106 7.03 10.91 6.83
C ILE A 106 7.32 9.59 6.10
N PHE A 107 6.46 9.20 5.16
CA PHE A 107 6.65 8.00 4.35
C PHE A 107 7.90 8.05 3.46
N ALA A 108 8.35 9.24 3.07
CA ALA A 108 9.61 9.42 2.35
C ALA A 108 10.82 9.35 3.29
N LEU A 109 10.77 10.07 4.42
CA LEU A 109 11.84 10.15 5.41
C LEU A 109 12.19 8.78 6.02
N ARG A 110 11.22 7.85 6.09
CA ARG A 110 11.47 6.50 6.61
C ARG A 110 12.58 5.74 5.87
N PHE A 111 12.81 6.06 4.60
CA PHE A 111 13.83 5.43 3.77
C PHE A 111 15.25 5.99 4.01
N SER A 112 15.41 7.00 4.86
CA SER A 112 16.74 7.46 5.28
C SER A 112 17.29 6.56 6.39
N GLU A 113 18.58 6.27 6.41
CA GLU A 113 19.27 5.71 7.58
C GLU A 113 19.36 6.72 8.72
N ASP A 114 19.63 6.23 9.95
CA ASP A 114 19.62 7.04 11.18
C ASP A 114 20.66 8.17 11.14
N GLU A 115 21.83 7.88 10.58
CA GLU A 115 22.97 8.80 10.48
C GLU A 115 22.64 10.06 9.67
N ASP A 116 21.81 9.94 8.63
CA ASP A 116 21.44 11.04 7.74
C ASP A 116 20.09 11.69 8.09
N LEU A 117 19.29 11.04 8.94
CA LEU A 117 17.87 11.37 9.09
C LEU A 117 17.66 12.81 9.61
N ILE A 118 18.43 13.23 10.61
CA ILE A 118 18.27 14.56 11.23
C ILE A 118 18.67 15.67 10.24
N GLU A 119 19.75 15.49 9.48
CA GLU A 119 20.14 16.42 8.42
C GLU A 119 19.03 16.55 7.37
N LEU A 120 18.46 15.42 6.94
CA LEU A 120 17.40 15.39 5.93
C LEU A 120 16.10 16.04 6.42
N ILE A 121 15.73 15.82 7.69
CA ILE A 121 14.59 16.48 8.34
C ILE A 121 14.78 18.00 8.31
N ASN A 122 15.94 18.51 8.76
CA ASN A 122 16.20 19.95 8.81
C ASN A 122 16.13 20.59 7.41
N LYS A 123 16.73 19.95 6.40
CA LYS A 123 16.62 20.40 5.01
C LYS A 123 15.18 20.40 4.48
N THR A 124 14.40 19.39 4.87
CA THR A 124 12.98 19.31 4.51
C THR A 124 12.19 20.47 5.10
N ILE A 125 12.45 20.83 6.36
CA ILE A 125 11.80 21.95 7.04
C ILE A 125 12.18 23.28 6.40
N GLU A 126 13.48 23.50 6.17
CA GLU A 126 14.01 24.76 5.62
C GLU A 126 13.48 25.04 4.21
N ASN A 127 13.33 24.00 3.39
CA ASN A 127 13.01 24.13 1.97
C ASN A 127 11.59 23.68 1.61
N ASP A 128 10.77 23.32 2.60
CA ASP A 128 9.41 22.78 2.43
C ASP A 128 9.32 21.67 1.36
N TRP A 129 10.19 20.66 1.48
CA TRP A 129 10.33 19.65 0.43
C TRP A 129 9.13 18.70 0.34
N SER A 130 8.67 18.46 -0.90
CA SER A 130 7.71 17.39 -1.19
C SER A 130 8.32 16.00 -0.95
N SER A 131 7.46 15.00 -0.72
CA SER A 131 7.89 13.60 -0.53
C SER A 131 8.78 13.06 -1.66
N SER A 132 8.54 13.47 -2.90
CA SER A 132 9.40 13.13 -4.06
C SER A 132 10.79 13.74 -3.92
N LYS A 133 10.87 15.03 -3.57
CA LYS A 133 12.13 15.74 -3.39
C LYS A 133 12.93 15.18 -2.21
N ILE A 134 12.26 14.80 -1.11
CA ILE A 134 12.90 14.10 0.02
C ILE A 134 13.57 12.82 -0.46
N LYS A 135 12.83 11.93 -1.16
CA LYS A 135 13.38 10.65 -1.65
C LYS A 135 14.60 10.80 -2.57
N GLN A 136 14.64 11.88 -3.37
CA GLN A 136 15.78 12.20 -4.24
C GLN A 136 17.02 12.65 -3.47
N ASN A 137 16.86 13.19 -2.26
CA ASN A 137 17.94 13.71 -1.43
C ASN A 137 18.41 12.74 -0.33
N ILE A 138 17.88 11.51 -0.29
CA ILE A 138 18.36 10.47 0.62
C ILE A 138 19.74 9.98 0.15
N LYS A 139 20.75 10.13 1.00
CA LYS A 139 22.12 9.65 0.75
C LYS A 139 22.21 8.13 0.99
N ASN A 140 21.92 7.69 2.21
CA ASN A 140 21.90 6.27 2.56
C ASN A 140 20.46 5.73 2.63
N TRP A 141 20.12 4.86 1.68
CA TRP A 141 18.79 4.27 1.54
C TRP A 141 18.60 3.05 2.43
N LYS A 142 17.65 3.14 3.35
CA LYS A 142 17.15 2.06 4.19
C LYS A 142 16.01 1.33 3.50
N ALA A 143 16.18 0.05 3.18
CA ALA A 143 15.13 -0.74 2.55
C ALA A 143 13.98 -1.07 3.52
N ASP A 144 12.75 -0.78 3.12
CA ASP A 144 11.53 -1.18 3.82
C ASP A 144 10.93 -2.43 3.17
N ASN A 145 11.41 -3.58 3.64
CA ASN A 145 10.95 -4.87 3.13
C ASN A 145 9.62 -5.35 3.75
N ARG A 146 9.14 -4.66 4.79
CA ARG A 146 7.95 -5.04 5.56
C ARG A 146 6.65 -4.49 4.96
N ARG A 147 6.73 -3.43 4.13
CA ARG A 147 5.60 -2.93 3.35
C ARG A 147 5.36 -3.73 2.08
N ILE A 148 4.10 -4.11 1.83
CA ILE A 148 3.63 -4.94 0.69
C ILE A 148 2.48 -4.23 -0.03
#